data_AF-A0A9D6JHG7-F1
#
_entry.id   AF-A0A9D6JHG7-F1
#
_cell.length_a   1.000
_cell.length_b   1.000
_cell.length_c   1.000
_cell.angle_alpha   90.00
_cell.angle_beta   90.00
_cell.angle_gamma   90.00
#
_symmetry.space_group_name_H-M   'P 1'
#
loop_
_entity.id
_entity.type
_entity.pdbx_description
1 polymer ?
#
loop_
_entity_poly.entity_id
_entity_poly.type
_entity_poly.pdbx_seq_one_letter_code
_entity_poly.pdbx_strand_id
1 'polypeptide(L)'
;MTIKNLLLISALAFSSPGYATTLIFDKAGFEISTLEAPPGPEGTQALIMMLPAEGGFAANVNVQIQPYAGSLADYKKLSESQFSQLGFKVMTSAIDKNILTFEYAGSMSDQTLHWYSRAIKKGNFIYLVTATSQERNWLKNKAALETSVNSFKLK
;
A
#
# COMPACT_ATOMS: atom_id res chain seq x y z
N MET A 1 56.58 -20.53 28.60
CA MET A 1 56.05 -21.92 28.49
C MET A 1 55.11 -22.08 29.68
N THR A 2 53.78 -22.07 29.60
CA THR A 2 52.86 -22.59 28.58
C THR A 2 51.50 -21.87 28.70
N ILE A 3 50.87 -21.59 27.55
CA ILE A 3 49.51 -21.01 27.39
C ILE A 3 48.45 -22.11 27.62
N LYS A 4 47.35 -21.85 28.32
CA LYS A 4 46.04 -22.56 28.19
C LYS A 4 44.93 -21.59 28.64
N ASN A 5 44.18 -20.94 27.77
CA ASN A 5 43.15 -21.40 26.82
C ASN A 5 41.80 -20.81 27.26
N LEU A 6 41.48 -19.70 26.61
CA LEU A 6 40.24 -18.96 26.60
C LEU A 6 39.13 -19.83 25.96
N LEU A 7 38.04 -20.11 26.67
CA LEU A 7 36.85 -20.74 26.10
C LEU A 7 35.88 -19.62 25.68
N LEU A 8 35.93 -19.28 24.40
CA LEU A 8 34.95 -18.44 23.72
C LEU A 8 33.67 -19.26 23.54
N ILE A 9 32.56 -18.86 24.17
CA ILE A 9 31.24 -19.41 23.87
C ILE A 9 30.72 -18.67 22.63
N SER A 10 30.79 -19.33 21.48
CA SER A 10 30.19 -18.87 20.23
C SER A 10 28.66 -18.89 20.38
N ALA A 11 28.04 -17.71 20.45
CA ALA A 11 26.60 -17.57 20.30
C ALA A 11 26.22 -17.90 18.85
N LEU A 12 25.56 -19.04 18.67
CA LEU A 12 24.91 -19.41 17.42
C LEU A 12 23.80 -18.40 17.12
N ALA A 13 24.04 -17.54 16.13
CA ALA A 13 23.00 -16.73 15.54
C ALA A 13 22.02 -17.66 14.80
N PHE A 14 20.88 -17.92 15.42
CA PHE A 14 19.73 -18.49 14.73
C PHE A 14 19.18 -17.42 13.79
N SER A 15 19.68 -17.38 12.56
CA SER A 15 18.98 -16.72 11.46
C SER A 15 17.80 -17.62 11.09
N SER A 16 16.62 -17.32 11.61
CA SER A 16 15.38 -17.90 11.11
C SER A 16 15.29 -17.62 9.61
N PRO A 17 15.27 -18.62 8.72
CA PRO A 17 14.91 -18.37 7.33
C PRO A 17 13.44 -17.95 7.33
N GLY A 18 13.17 -16.65 7.25
CA GLY A 18 11.86 -16.19 6.87
C GLY A 18 11.59 -16.78 5.49
N TYR A 19 10.61 -17.68 5.38
CA TYR A 19 10.22 -18.25 4.09
C TYR A 19 9.72 -17.09 3.22
N ALA A 20 10.52 -16.70 2.23
CA ALA A 20 10.08 -15.73 1.26
C ALA A 20 8.87 -16.32 0.51
N THR A 21 7.75 -15.61 0.51
CA THR A 21 6.62 -15.96 -0.34
C THR A 21 7.03 -15.70 -1.78
N THR A 22 6.83 -16.65 -2.70
CA THR A 22 7.09 -16.40 -4.13
C THR A 22 5.89 -15.70 -4.77
N LEU A 23 6.12 -14.56 -5.42
CA LEU A 23 5.16 -13.95 -6.33
C LEU A 23 5.35 -14.55 -7.73
N ILE A 24 4.26 -14.99 -8.34
CA ILE A 24 4.24 -15.56 -9.69
C ILE A 24 3.54 -14.58 -10.63
N PHE A 25 4.20 -14.21 -11.72
CA PHE A 25 3.68 -13.30 -12.73
C PHE A 25 3.62 -14.00 -14.09
N ASP A 26 2.66 -14.92 -14.27
CA ASP A 26 2.54 -15.75 -15.48
C ASP A 26 2.55 -14.94 -16.79
N LYS A 27 1.82 -13.83 -16.83
CA LYS A 27 1.74 -12.96 -18.01
C LYS A 27 3.06 -12.25 -18.34
N ALA A 28 3.91 -12.03 -17.33
CA ALA A 28 5.20 -11.39 -17.49
C ALA A 28 6.35 -12.40 -17.62
N GLY A 29 6.09 -13.70 -17.39
CA GLY A 29 7.05 -14.78 -17.56
C GLY A 29 8.13 -14.84 -16.49
N PHE A 30 7.87 -14.34 -15.27
CA PHE A 30 8.83 -14.40 -14.18
C PHE A 30 8.16 -14.68 -12.82
N GLU A 31 8.98 -15.13 -11.87
CA GLU A 31 8.64 -15.25 -10.46
C GLU A 31 9.73 -14.58 -9.61
N ILE A 32 9.38 -14.13 -8.41
CA ILE A 32 10.32 -13.45 -7.51
C ILE A 32 9.96 -13.70 -6.05
N SER A 33 10.98 -13.98 -5.23
CA SER A 33 10.84 -14.06 -3.77
C SER A 33 10.55 -12.69 -3.17
N THR A 34 9.56 -12.60 -2.28
CA THR A 34 9.23 -11.35 -1.58
C THR A 34 10.33 -10.93 -0.61
N LEU A 35 10.56 -9.62 -0.54
CA LEU A 35 11.30 -8.99 0.56
C LEU A 35 10.30 -8.56 1.64
N GLU A 36 10.00 -9.46 2.55
CA GLU A 36 9.06 -9.20 3.64
C GLU A 36 9.77 -8.63 4.87
N ALA A 37 9.23 -7.51 5.37
CA ALA A 37 9.64 -6.93 6.64
C ALA A 37 8.37 -6.48 7.39
N PRO A 38 8.39 -6.48 8.74
CA PRO A 38 7.33 -5.85 9.51
C PRO A 38 7.17 -4.37 9.14
N PRO A 39 5.95 -3.79 9.23
CA PRO A 39 5.75 -2.37 8.98
C PRO A 39 6.62 -1.51 9.89
N GLY A 40 7.33 -0.55 9.30
CA GLY A 40 8.17 0.40 10.03
C GLY A 40 7.36 1.52 10.73
N PRO A 41 7.98 2.26 11.67
CA PRO A 41 7.34 3.37 12.37
C PRO A 41 7.04 4.58 11.46
N GLU A 42 7.68 4.67 10.30
CA GLU A 42 7.44 5.71 9.28
C GLU A 42 6.41 5.27 8.22
N GLY A 43 5.89 4.05 8.35
CA GLY A 43 5.09 3.40 7.32
C GLY A 43 5.92 2.73 6.24
N THR A 44 5.26 2.11 5.27
CA THR A 44 5.91 1.29 4.23
C THR A 44 5.06 1.25 2.96
N GLN A 45 5.69 1.39 1.79
CA GLN A 45 5.08 1.07 0.50
C GLN A 45 5.27 -0.43 0.24
N ALA A 46 4.26 -1.24 0.52
CA ALA A 46 4.37 -2.70 0.43
C ALA A 46 4.27 -3.23 -1.01
N LEU A 47 3.52 -2.53 -1.87
CA LEU A 47 3.29 -2.93 -3.25
C LEU A 47 3.04 -1.71 -4.13
N ILE A 48 3.53 -1.74 -5.37
CA ILE A 48 3.05 -0.89 -6.46
C ILE A 48 2.96 -1.72 -7.74
N MET A 49 1.85 -1.60 -8.44
CA MET A 49 1.59 -2.26 -9.72
C MET A 49 1.12 -1.21 -10.72
N MET A 50 1.68 -1.21 -11.91
CA MET A 50 1.44 -0.18 -12.93
C MET A 50 0.85 -0.82 -14.18
N LEU A 51 -0.13 -0.12 -14.78
CA LEU A 51 -0.54 -0.34 -16.15
C LEU A 51 0.47 0.31 -17.11
N PRO A 52 0.48 -0.08 -18.40
CA PRO A 52 1.25 0.63 -19.42
C PRO A 52 0.95 2.13 -19.40
N ALA A 53 2.00 2.94 -19.57
CA ALA A 53 1.85 4.38 -19.55
C ALA A 53 1.03 4.88 -20.76
N GLU A 54 0.14 5.83 -20.52
CA GLU A 54 -0.65 6.49 -21.56
C GLU A 54 -0.61 8.00 -21.32
N GLY A 55 -0.11 8.75 -22.31
CA GLY A 55 0.00 10.20 -22.21
C GLY A 55 0.86 10.68 -21.03
N GLY A 56 2.00 10.02 -20.81
CA GLY A 56 2.99 10.38 -19.79
C GLY A 56 2.68 9.90 -18.37
N PHE A 57 1.60 9.15 -18.16
CA PHE A 57 1.23 8.64 -16.83
C PHE A 57 0.93 7.14 -16.87
N ALA A 58 1.46 6.41 -15.89
CA ALA A 58 1.15 5.01 -15.65
C ALA A 58 0.11 4.90 -14.53
N ALA A 59 -1.13 4.57 -14.89
CA ALA A 59 -2.16 4.26 -13.92
C ALA A 59 -1.71 3.10 -13.04
N ASN A 60 -1.95 3.17 -11.74
CA ASN A 60 -1.35 2.24 -10.79
C ASN A 60 -2.30 1.88 -9.65
N VAL A 61 -2.02 0.75 -9.02
CA VAL A 61 -2.52 0.38 -7.70
C VAL A 61 -1.33 0.26 -6.77
N ASN A 62 -1.41 0.87 -5.60
CA ASN A 62 -0.35 0.81 -4.60
C ASN A 62 -0.93 0.49 -3.22
N VAL A 63 -0.13 -0.17 -2.38
CA VAL A 63 -0.47 -0.53 -0.99
C VAL A 63 0.50 0.14 -0.04
N GLN A 64 0.00 1.04 0.78
CA GLN A 64 0.74 1.69 1.86
C GLN A 64 0.27 1.16 3.22
N ILE A 65 1.22 0.96 4.11
CA ILE A 65 0.97 0.66 5.51
C ILE A 65 1.36 1.89 6.31
N GLN A 66 0.37 2.53 6.93
CA GLN A 66 0.52 3.81 7.61
C GLN A 66 0.34 3.62 9.12
N PRO A 67 1.28 4.06 9.97
CA PRO A 67 1.09 4.07 11.42
C PRO A 67 -0.08 5.00 11.78
N TYR A 68 -1.04 4.45 12.52
CA TYR A 68 -2.22 5.19 12.95
C TYR A 68 -2.88 4.51 14.16
N ALA A 69 -2.75 5.14 15.34
CA ALA A 69 -3.33 4.62 16.57
C ALA A 69 -4.85 4.85 16.66
N GLY A 70 -5.37 5.92 16.02
CA GLY A 70 -6.79 6.29 16.07
C GLY A 70 -7.74 5.30 15.39
N SER A 71 -9.05 5.58 15.49
CA SER A 71 -10.08 4.73 14.87
C SER A 71 -10.18 4.93 13.36
N LEU A 72 -10.82 4.00 12.64
CA LEU A 72 -11.08 4.18 11.20
C LEU A 72 -11.95 5.42 10.91
N ALA A 73 -12.84 5.79 11.84
CA ALA A 73 -13.66 7.00 11.73
C ALA A 73 -12.82 8.28 11.91
N ASP A 74 -11.83 8.26 12.81
CA ASP A 74 -10.89 9.38 12.96
C ASP A 74 -9.99 9.51 11.74
N TYR A 75 -9.54 8.38 11.19
CA TYR A 75 -8.76 8.35 9.95
C TYR A 75 -9.57 8.95 8.80
N LYS A 76 -10.87 8.59 8.68
CA LYS A 76 -11.78 9.19 7.70
C LYS A 76 -11.82 10.71 7.81
N LYS A 77 -12.06 11.25 9.01
CA LYS A 77 -12.12 12.70 9.25
C LYS A 77 -10.79 13.38 8.92
N LEU A 78 -9.67 12.76 9.28
CA LEU A 78 -8.33 13.25 8.97
C LEU A 78 -8.11 13.32 7.46
N SER A 79 -8.41 12.24 6.73
CA SER A 79 -8.27 12.18 5.27
C SER A 79 -9.16 13.21 4.57
N GLU A 80 -10.42 13.36 5.00
CA GLU A 80 -11.33 14.35 4.44
C GLU A 80 -10.83 15.79 4.65
N SER A 81 -10.26 16.08 5.83
CA SER A 81 -9.62 17.37 6.10
C SER A 81 -8.43 17.62 5.18
N GLN A 82 -7.57 16.62 4.98
CA GLN A 82 -6.44 16.70 4.05
C GLN A 82 -6.88 16.89 2.59
N PHE A 83 -7.89 16.14 2.15
CA PHE A 83 -8.48 16.30 0.82
C PHE A 83 -9.01 17.71 0.62
N SER A 84 -9.74 18.25 1.60
CA SER A 84 -10.22 19.64 1.55
C SER A 84 -9.09 20.65 1.47
N GLN A 85 -8.01 20.48 2.25
CA GLN A 85 -6.85 21.38 2.24
C GLN A 85 -6.11 21.36 0.91
N LEU A 86 -6.07 20.21 0.23
CA LEU A 86 -5.48 20.03 -1.09
C LEU A 86 -6.41 20.42 -2.24
N GLY A 87 -7.66 20.83 -1.96
CA GLY A 87 -8.66 21.15 -2.97
C GLY A 87 -9.16 19.94 -3.76
N PHE A 88 -9.06 18.73 -3.20
CA PHE A 88 -9.58 17.53 -3.81
C PHE A 88 -11.09 17.43 -3.63
N LYS A 89 -11.77 17.04 -4.71
CA LYS A 89 -13.20 16.74 -4.68
C LYS A 89 -13.41 15.30 -4.26
N VAL A 90 -14.13 15.09 -3.17
CA VAL A 90 -14.54 13.76 -2.70
C VAL A 90 -15.90 13.42 -3.29
N MET A 91 -15.99 12.33 -4.06
CA MET A 91 -17.22 11.80 -4.65
C MET A 91 -17.90 10.79 -3.73
N THR A 92 -17.10 9.89 -3.14
CA THR A 92 -17.57 8.87 -2.19
C THR A 92 -16.67 8.85 -0.97
N SER A 93 -17.29 8.69 0.20
CA SER A 93 -16.60 8.55 1.49
C SER A 93 -17.48 7.77 2.46
N ALA A 94 -17.22 6.48 2.61
CA ALA A 94 -18.10 5.58 3.36
C ALA A 94 -17.31 4.51 4.12
N ILE A 95 -17.80 4.18 5.32
CA ILE A 95 -17.32 3.02 6.07
C ILE A 95 -18.38 1.94 5.96
N ASP A 96 -18.03 0.78 5.42
CA ASP A 96 -18.84 -0.44 5.43
C ASP A 96 -17.99 -1.61 5.91
N LYS A 97 -18.53 -2.45 6.81
CA LYS A 97 -17.86 -3.65 7.33
C LYS A 97 -16.39 -3.43 7.75
N ASN A 98 -16.11 -2.33 8.46
CA ASN A 98 -14.76 -1.91 8.89
C ASN A 98 -13.78 -1.61 7.75
N ILE A 99 -14.29 -1.24 6.58
CA ILE A 99 -13.52 -0.82 5.42
C ILE A 99 -13.97 0.58 5.04
N LEU A 100 -13.02 1.52 5.07
CA LEU A 100 -13.25 2.88 4.61
C LEU A 100 -12.95 2.93 3.12
N THR A 101 -13.90 3.42 2.33
CA THR A 101 -13.75 3.57 0.88
C THR A 101 -13.85 5.04 0.52
N PHE A 102 -12.92 5.51 -0.31
CA PHE A 102 -12.97 6.83 -0.92
C PHE A 102 -12.94 6.74 -2.45
N GLU A 103 -13.70 7.61 -3.11
CA GLU A 103 -13.49 7.97 -4.52
C GLU A 103 -13.33 9.50 -4.55
N TYR A 104 -12.23 9.99 -5.09
CA TYR A 104 -11.90 11.43 -5.10
C TYR A 104 -11.04 11.82 -6.30
N ALA A 105 -11.06 13.09 -6.67
CA ALA A 105 -10.33 13.63 -7.81
C ALA A 105 -9.74 15.01 -7.48
N GLY A 106 -8.68 15.40 -8.20
CA GLY A 106 -7.96 16.64 -7.89
C GLY A 106 -6.70 16.79 -8.73
N SER A 107 -6.00 17.91 -8.54
CA SER A 107 -4.77 18.22 -9.28
C SER A 107 -3.55 18.03 -8.39
N MET A 108 -2.53 17.33 -8.90
CA MET A 108 -1.25 17.11 -8.23
C MET A 108 -0.13 17.07 -9.28
N SER A 109 0.95 17.81 -9.07
CA SER A 109 2.11 17.88 -9.99
C SER A 109 1.70 18.15 -11.44
N ASP A 110 0.86 19.16 -11.65
CA ASP A 110 0.29 19.57 -12.95
C ASP A 110 -0.56 18.51 -13.67
N GLN A 111 -0.97 17.45 -12.96
CA GLN A 111 -1.85 16.41 -13.49
C GLN A 111 -3.18 16.40 -12.75
N THR A 112 -4.28 16.33 -13.50
CA THR A 112 -5.61 16.03 -12.94
C THR A 112 -5.76 14.52 -12.83
N LEU A 113 -5.95 14.05 -11.61
CA LEU A 113 -5.93 12.65 -11.24
C LEU A 113 -7.26 12.26 -10.58
N HIS A 114 -7.56 10.97 -10.70
CA HIS A 114 -8.68 10.30 -10.06
C HIS A 114 -8.16 9.15 -9.21
N TRP A 115 -8.71 9.02 -8.02
CA TRP A 115 -8.37 8.00 -7.07
C TRP A 115 -9.59 7.23 -6.58
N TYR A 116 -9.38 5.93 -6.39
CA TYR A 116 -10.27 5.06 -5.64
C TYR A 116 -9.44 4.32 -4.60
N SER A 117 -9.81 4.40 -3.33
CA SER A 117 -9.02 3.79 -2.26
C SER A 117 -9.87 3.05 -1.23
N ARG A 118 -9.25 2.03 -0.62
CA ARG A 118 -9.78 1.29 0.52
C ARG A 118 -8.77 1.31 1.65
N ALA A 119 -9.21 1.69 2.84
CA ALA A 119 -8.43 1.67 4.07
C ALA A 119 -9.01 0.64 5.05
N ILE A 120 -8.14 -0.25 5.55
CA ILE A 120 -8.48 -1.27 6.54
C ILE A 120 -7.55 -1.10 7.74
N LYS A 121 -8.10 -1.03 8.95
CA LYS A 121 -7.31 -0.93 10.19
C LYS A 121 -6.98 -2.32 10.74
N LYS A 122 -5.72 -2.53 11.14
CA LYS A 122 -5.28 -3.70 11.92
C LYS A 122 -4.21 -3.28 12.93
N GLY A 123 -4.54 -3.38 14.23
CA GLY A 123 -3.70 -2.83 15.31
C GLY A 123 -3.47 -1.33 15.15
N ASN A 124 -2.22 -0.91 15.26
CA ASN A 124 -1.80 0.50 15.12
C ASN A 124 -1.50 0.92 13.68
N PHE A 125 -2.04 0.22 12.69
CA PHE A 125 -1.77 0.50 11.29
C PHE A 125 -3.06 0.59 10.46
N ILE A 126 -3.02 1.47 9.47
CA ILE A 126 -3.96 1.52 8.34
C ILE A 126 -3.26 0.92 7.13
N TYR A 127 -3.91 -0.04 6.50
CA TYR A 127 -3.52 -0.61 5.21
C TYR A 127 -4.36 0.09 4.15
N LEU A 128 -3.73 1.01 3.44
CA LEU A 128 -4.35 1.83 2.41
C LEU A 128 -4.00 1.27 1.04
N VAL A 129 -5.00 0.88 0.28
CA VAL A 129 -4.85 0.44 -1.11
C VAL A 129 -5.49 1.47 -2.01
N THR A 130 -4.71 2.05 -2.92
CA THR A 130 -5.14 3.18 -3.74
C THR A 130 -4.90 2.88 -5.21
N ALA A 131 -5.97 2.94 -6.00
CA ALA A 131 -5.91 3.09 -7.44
C ALA A 131 -5.72 4.57 -7.80
N THR A 132 -4.88 4.85 -8.79
CA THR A 132 -4.69 6.20 -9.35
C THR A 132 -4.73 6.12 -10.88
N SER A 133 -5.45 7.04 -11.50
CA SER A 133 -5.40 7.28 -12.96
C SER A 133 -5.42 8.77 -13.25
N GLN A 134 -5.05 9.17 -14.47
CA GLN A 134 -5.43 10.49 -14.97
C GLN A 134 -6.95 10.55 -15.12
N GLU A 135 -7.56 11.68 -14.79
CA GLU A 135 -9.02 11.86 -14.87
C GLU A 135 -9.57 11.48 -16.26
N ARG A 136 -8.91 11.95 -17.33
CA ARG A 136 -9.27 11.62 -18.72
C ARG A 136 -9.28 10.12 -19.04
N ASN A 137 -8.52 9.33 -18.29
CA ASN A 137 -8.38 7.89 -18.49
C ASN A 137 -9.11 7.08 -17.40
N TRP A 138 -9.80 7.75 -16.46
CA TRP A 138 -10.43 7.08 -15.33
C TRP A 138 -11.45 6.06 -15.79
N LEU A 139 -12.43 6.44 -16.60
CA LEU A 139 -13.49 5.53 -17.07
C LEU A 139 -12.93 4.31 -17.83
N LYS A 140 -11.85 4.49 -18.59
CA LYS A 140 -11.15 3.41 -19.30
C LYS A 140 -10.50 2.41 -18.34
N ASN A 141 -9.84 2.91 -17.29
CA ASN A 141 -9.04 2.10 -16.38
C ASN A 141 -9.81 1.62 -15.13
N LYS A 142 -10.94 2.27 -14.81
CA LYS A 142 -11.68 2.14 -13.54
C LYS A 142 -11.95 0.69 -13.18
N ALA A 143 -12.54 -0.08 -14.10
CA ALA A 143 -12.93 -1.46 -13.81
C ALA A 143 -11.74 -2.35 -13.39
N ALA A 144 -10.61 -2.27 -14.10
CA ALA A 144 -9.42 -3.05 -13.79
C ALA A 144 -8.77 -2.60 -12.46
N LEU A 145 -8.68 -1.28 -12.25
CA LEU A 145 -8.10 -0.69 -11.05
C LEU A 145 -8.94 -1.00 -9.81
N GLU A 146 -10.26 -0.77 -9.86
CA GLU A 146 -11.18 -1.08 -8.78
C GLU A 146 -11.20 -2.58 -8.47
N THR A 147 -11.18 -3.44 -9.49
CA THR A 147 -11.10 -4.90 -9.26
C THR A 147 -9.86 -5.27 -8.44
N SER A 148 -8.71 -4.70 -8.79
CA SER A 148 -7.47 -4.93 -8.04
C SER A 148 -7.57 -4.40 -6.61
N VAL A 149 -8.06 -3.17 -6.39
CA VAL A 149 -8.24 -2.58 -5.04
C VAL A 149 -9.25 -3.39 -4.21
N ASN A 150 -10.34 -3.84 -4.82
CA ASN A 150 -11.40 -4.60 -4.17
C ASN A 150 -10.97 -6.04 -3.80
N SER A 151 -10.01 -6.60 -4.53
CA SER A 151 -9.43 -7.91 -4.20
C SER A 151 -8.54 -7.91 -2.95
N PHE A 152 -8.08 -6.74 -2.48
CA PHE A 152 -7.24 -6.65 -1.30
C PHE A 152 -7.96 -7.13 -0.04
N LYS A 153 -7.27 -7.96 0.75
CA LYS A 153 -7.73 -8.50 2.04
C LYS A 153 -6.53 -8.63 2.98
N LEU A 154 -6.76 -8.34 4.26
CA LEU A 154 -5.81 -8.69 5.31
C LEU A 154 -5.93 -10.18 5.63
N LYS A 155 -4.79 -10.80 5.93
CA LYS A 155 -4.71 -12.14 6.53
C LYS A 155 -4.72 -12.05 8.05
#